data_AF-L2G1W4-F1
#
_entry.id   AF-L2G1W4-F1
#
_cell.length_a   1.000
_cell.length_b   1.000
_cell.length_c   1.000
_cell.angle_alpha   90.00
_cell.angle_beta   90.00
_cell.angle_gamma   90.00
#
_symmetry.space_group_name_H-M   'P 1'
#
loop_
_entity.id
_entity.type
_entity.pdbx_description
1 polymer ?
#
loop_
_entity_poly.entity_id
_entity_poly.type
_entity_poly.pdbx_seq_one_letter_code
_entity_poly.pdbx_strand_id
1 'polypeptide(L)'
;MVEDFMLPTEVVVGETMREPDGLALSSRNVYLGARRRAVATVLSRALRAAEEAYTQGGALERDAILGAANQVAAGVLSEQAKLAPAERVMFEVDYISLADPDSMQEINTVVPTKGAILSGAVKMLPVEEPQPGEDLGHSGGPSVRLIDNIILKPNTQ
;
A
#
# COMPACT_ATOMS: atom_id res chain seq x y z
N MET A 1 -17.03 -8.56 16.48
CA MET A 1 -17.81 -9.72 15.97
C MET A 1 -17.68 -10.95 16.86
N VAL A 2 -16.50 -11.60 16.94
CA VAL A 2 -16.33 -12.84 17.73
C VAL A 2 -16.65 -12.61 19.22
N GLU A 3 -16.09 -11.55 19.79
CA GLU A 3 -16.35 -11.11 21.15
C GLU A 3 -17.83 -10.72 21.34
N ASP A 4 -18.35 -9.80 20.52
CA ASP A 4 -19.74 -9.31 20.61
C ASP A 4 -20.78 -10.44 20.59
N PHE A 5 -20.52 -11.52 19.84
CA PHE A 5 -21.44 -12.64 19.68
C PHE A 5 -21.08 -13.85 20.55
N MET A 6 -20.08 -13.72 21.43
CA MET A 6 -19.63 -14.80 22.32
C MET A 6 -19.36 -16.12 21.57
N LEU A 7 -18.77 -16.04 20.36
CA LEU A 7 -18.48 -17.23 19.58
C LEU A 7 -17.35 -18.02 20.26
N PRO A 8 -17.46 -19.35 20.43
CA PRO A 8 -16.43 -20.18 21.06
C PRO A 8 -15.28 -20.47 20.07
N THR A 9 -14.67 -19.42 19.54
CA THR A 9 -13.57 -19.48 18.58
C THR A 9 -12.51 -18.44 18.93
N GLU A 10 -11.27 -18.70 18.54
CA GLU A 10 -10.15 -17.78 18.69
C GLU A 10 -9.82 -17.13 17.33
N VAL A 11 -9.48 -15.83 17.33
CA VAL A 11 -8.98 -15.12 16.16
C VAL A 11 -7.47 -14.98 16.29
N VAL A 12 -6.73 -15.60 15.37
CA VAL A 12 -5.26 -15.51 15.32
C VAL A 12 -4.86 -14.57 14.18
N VAL A 13 -4.14 -13.49 14.50
CA VAL A 13 -3.64 -12.54 13.51
C VAL A 13 -2.30 -13.03 12.95
N GLY A 14 -2.23 -13.20 11.63
CA GLY A 14 -1.01 -13.57 10.91
C GLY A 14 -0.34 -12.36 10.25
N GLU A 15 0.96 -12.45 10.00
CA GLU A 15 1.69 -11.43 9.24
C GLU A 15 1.27 -11.44 7.76
N THR A 16 1.29 -10.26 7.15
CA THR A 16 1.08 -10.13 5.70
C THR A 16 2.23 -10.78 4.95
N MET A 17 1.94 -11.86 4.22
CA MET A 17 2.91 -12.50 3.34
C MET A 17 3.20 -11.62 2.12
N ARG A 18 4.47 -11.48 1.77
CA ARG A 18 4.94 -10.60 0.70
C ARG A 18 5.82 -11.36 -0.29
N GLU A 19 5.79 -10.92 -1.54
CA GLU A 19 6.76 -11.31 -2.56
C GLU A 19 8.16 -10.75 -2.23
N PRO A 20 9.25 -11.29 -2.82
CA PRO A 20 10.61 -10.83 -2.53
C PRO A 20 10.85 -9.33 -2.77
N ASP A 21 10.07 -8.72 -3.67
CA ASP A 21 10.12 -7.28 -3.98
C ASP A 21 9.22 -6.42 -3.07
N GLY A 22 8.57 -7.04 -2.07
CA GLY A 22 7.78 -6.38 -1.03
C GLY A 22 6.28 -6.28 -1.32
N LEU A 23 5.82 -6.60 -2.53
CA LEU A 23 4.39 -6.56 -2.85
C LEU A 23 3.61 -7.57 -1.98
N ALA A 24 2.53 -7.12 -1.36
CA ALA A 24 1.64 -8.02 -0.62
C ALA A 24 1.05 -9.09 -1.55
N LEU A 25 1.11 -10.35 -1.14
CA LEU A 25 0.53 -11.45 -1.90
C LEU A 25 -0.99 -11.28 -1.95
N SER A 26 -1.53 -11.28 -3.16
CA SER A 26 -2.97 -11.18 -3.40
C SER A 26 -3.36 -11.95 -4.64
N SER A 27 -4.50 -12.64 -4.59
CA SER A 27 -5.10 -13.24 -5.78
C SER A 27 -5.35 -12.19 -6.88
N ARG A 28 -5.48 -10.92 -6.50
CA ARG A 28 -5.65 -9.81 -7.46
C ARG A 28 -4.38 -9.50 -8.27
N ASN A 29 -3.20 -9.96 -7.85
CA ASN A 29 -1.96 -9.67 -8.57
C ASN A 29 -1.94 -10.34 -9.95
N VAL A 30 -2.71 -11.42 -10.15
CA VAL A 30 -2.85 -12.11 -11.45
C VAL A 30 -3.45 -11.22 -12.55
N TYR A 31 -4.15 -10.15 -12.18
CA TYR A 31 -4.77 -9.21 -13.12
C TYR A 31 -3.83 -8.09 -13.57
N LEU A 32 -2.61 -7.99 -13.03
CA LEU A 32 -1.71 -6.86 -13.30
C LEU A 32 -0.99 -7.01 -14.65
N GLY A 33 -0.59 -8.23 -15.01
CA GLY A 33 0.36 -8.44 -16.09
C GLY A 33 1.76 -7.91 -15.73
N ALA A 34 2.76 -8.25 -16.54
CA ALA A 34 4.17 -8.00 -16.22
C ALA A 34 4.49 -6.52 -15.94
N ARG A 35 4.07 -5.62 -16.84
CA ARG A 35 4.42 -4.19 -16.77
C ARG A 35 3.80 -3.50 -15.53
N ARG A 36 2.50 -3.71 -15.27
CA ARG A 36 1.86 -3.11 -14.08
C ARG A 36 2.31 -3.78 -12.79
N ARG A 37 2.64 -5.08 -12.81
CA ARG A 37 3.19 -5.78 -11.64
C ARG A 37 4.52 -5.18 -11.17
N ALA A 38 5.39 -4.76 -12.09
CA ALA A 38 6.64 -4.09 -11.74
C ALA A 38 6.37 -2.77 -10.99
N VAL A 39 5.40 -1.98 -11.46
CA VAL A 39 5.05 -0.68 -10.86
C VAL A 39 4.19 -0.81 -9.59
N ALA A 40 3.45 -1.90 -9.43
CA ALA A 40 2.58 -2.16 -8.27
C ALA A 40 3.30 -2.11 -6.91
N THR A 41 4.61 -2.34 -6.91
CA THR A 41 5.47 -2.19 -5.72
C THR A 41 5.45 -0.78 -5.12
N VAL A 42 4.94 0.23 -5.86
CA VAL A 42 4.78 1.60 -5.37
C VAL A 42 4.00 1.70 -4.06
N LEU A 43 2.95 0.88 -3.86
CA LEU A 43 2.19 0.90 -2.61
C LEU A 43 3.05 0.44 -1.43
N SER A 44 3.75 -0.69 -1.57
CA SER A 44 4.65 -1.20 -0.52
C SER A 44 5.77 -0.20 -0.22
N ARG A 45 6.38 0.39 -1.26
CA ARG A 45 7.44 1.41 -1.12
C ARG A 45 6.94 2.66 -0.42
N ALA A 46 5.74 3.13 -0.76
CA ALA A 46 5.13 4.30 -0.12
C ALA A 46 4.87 4.04 1.37
N LEU A 47 4.29 2.89 1.72
CA LEU A 47 4.04 2.55 3.11
C LEU A 47 5.33 2.39 3.91
N ARG A 48 6.38 1.80 3.32
CA ARG A 48 7.70 1.70 3.96
C ARG A 48 8.35 3.06 4.18
N ALA A 49 8.23 4.00 3.26
CA ALA A 49 8.75 5.35 3.47
C ALA A 49 8.06 6.06 4.65
N ALA A 50 6.76 5.85 4.83
CA ALA A 50 6.04 6.33 6.01
C ALA A 50 6.48 5.60 7.29
N GLU A 51 6.69 4.29 7.25
CA GLU A 51 7.25 3.52 8.37
C GLU A 51 8.65 4.01 8.75
N GLU A 52 9.52 4.29 7.77
CA GLU A 52 10.87 4.83 7.99
C GLU A 52 10.82 6.23 8.61
N ALA A 53 9.90 7.09 8.16
CA ALA A 53 9.68 8.40 8.76
C ALA A 53 9.34 8.30 10.26
N TYR A 54 8.53 7.30 10.65
CA TYR A 54 8.21 7.03 12.05
C TYR A 54 9.38 6.40 12.83
N THR A 55 9.97 5.32 12.31
CA THR A 55 10.95 4.50 13.05
C THR A 55 12.34 5.12 13.12
N GLN A 56 12.81 5.71 12.01
CA GLN A 56 14.15 6.29 11.90
C GLN A 56 14.10 7.81 12.01
N GLY A 57 13.07 8.44 11.42
CA GLY A 57 12.87 9.89 11.47
C GLY A 57 12.25 10.41 12.76
N GLY A 58 11.69 9.53 13.60
CA GLY A 58 11.01 9.91 14.84
C GLY A 58 9.72 10.74 14.62
N ALA A 59 9.17 10.73 13.40
CA ALA A 59 7.96 11.48 13.09
C ALA A 59 6.76 10.89 13.83
N LEU A 60 6.02 11.73 14.55
CA LEU A 60 4.76 11.33 15.21
C LEU A 60 3.54 11.96 14.55
N GLU A 61 3.71 13.08 13.86
CA GLU A 61 2.62 13.78 13.18
C GLU A 61 2.25 13.09 11.87
N ARG A 62 0.95 12.94 11.64
CA ARG A 62 0.35 12.33 10.46
C ARG A 62 0.89 12.92 9.17
N ASP A 63 1.00 14.25 9.10
CA ASP A 63 1.44 14.93 7.88
C ASP A 63 2.88 14.58 7.51
N ALA A 64 3.77 14.40 8.51
CA ALA A 64 5.14 14.01 8.27
C ALA A 64 5.23 12.54 7.80
N ILE A 65 4.48 11.65 8.45
CA ILE A 65 4.44 10.21 8.13
C ILE A 65 3.82 10.00 6.75
N LEU A 66 2.60 10.48 6.52
CA LEU A 66 1.90 10.34 5.25
C LEU A 66 2.56 11.14 4.13
N GLY A 67 3.21 12.26 4.46
CA GLY A 67 4.01 13.04 3.51
C GLY A 67 5.09 12.21 2.84
N ALA A 68 5.81 11.37 3.59
CA ALA A 68 6.83 10.47 3.04
C ALA A 68 6.24 9.46 2.03
N ALA A 69 5.10 8.84 2.37
CA ALA A 69 4.41 7.92 1.47
C ALA A 69 3.92 8.61 0.18
N ASN A 70 3.30 9.79 0.34
CA ASN A 70 2.78 10.59 -0.78
C ASN A 70 3.90 11.03 -1.72
N GLN A 71 5.08 11.40 -1.19
CA GLN A 71 6.24 11.77 -2.01
C GLN A 71 6.71 10.59 -2.89
N VAL A 72 6.75 9.37 -2.34
CA VAL A 72 7.10 8.18 -3.13
C VAL A 72 6.09 7.94 -4.25
N ALA A 73 4.79 7.97 -3.94
CA ALA A 73 3.75 7.76 -4.94
C ALA A 73 3.80 8.82 -6.05
N ALA A 74 3.91 10.10 -5.68
CA ALA A 74 4.03 11.21 -6.62
C ALA A 74 5.31 11.11 -7.48
N GLY A 75 6.43 10.71 -6.88
CA GLY A 75 7.68 10.49 -7.60
C GLY A 75 7.55 9.40 -8.67
N VAL A 76 6.94 8.26 -8.33
CA VAL A 76 6.70 7.19 -9.32
C VAL A 76 5.76 7.66 -10.42
N LEU A 77 4.67 8.36 -10.10
CA LEU A 77 3.78 8.93 -11.13
C LEU A 77 4.50 9.91 -12.05
N SER A 78 5.37 10.76 -11.50
CA SER A 78 6.19 11.70 -12.28
C SER A 78 7.11 10.98 -13.26
N GLU A 79 7.79 9.90 -12.82
CA GLU A 79 8.62 9.09 -13.71
C GLU A 79 7.79 8.37 -14.79
N GLN A 80 6.63 7.83 -14.44
CA GLN A 80 5.73 7.19 -15.40
C GLN A 80 5.16 8.18 -16.42
N ALA A 81 4.90 9.43 -16.01
CA ALA A 81 4.40 10.48 -16.91
C ALA A 81 5.40 10.91 -17.98
N LYS A 82 6.71 10.65 -17.78
CA LYS A 82 7.77 10.93 -18.77
C LYS A 82 7.86 9.86 -19.87
N LEU A 83 7.28 8.68 -19.64
CA LEU A 83 7.32 7.55 -20.57
C LEU A 83 6.18 7.65 -21.61
N ALA A 84 6.37 7.02 -22.76
CA ALA A 84 5.31 6.91 -23.77
C ALA A 84 4.13 6.05 -23.27
N PRO A 85 2.89 6.25 -23.76
CA PRO A 85 1.74 5.40 -23.42
C PRO A 85 1.99 3.90 -23.56
N ALA A 86 2.77 3.51 -24.56
CA ALA A 86 3.17 2.12 -24.81
C ALA A 86 4.14 1.52 -23.77
N GLU A 87 4.70 2.34 -22.86
CA GLU A 87 5.71 1.93 -21.86
C GLU A 87 5.28 2.26 -20.43
N ARG A 88 4.42 3.26 -20.24
CA ARG A 88 4.02 3.75 -18.92
C ARG A 88 2.97 2.89 -18.22
N VAL A 89 2.84 3.09 -16.93
CA VAL A 89 1.78 2.56 -16.05
C VAL A 89 1.24 3.70 -15.21
N MET A 90 -0.06 3.93 -15.32
CA MET A 90 -0.76 4.90 -14.48
C MET A 90 -1.49 4.21 -13.33
N PHE A 91 -1.56 4.89 -12.20
CA PHE A 91 -2.32 4.44 -11.04
C PHE A 91 -2.87 5.65 -10.28
N GLU A 92 -3.90 5.39 -9.48
CA GLU A 92 -4.53 6.37 -8.59
C GLU A 92 -4.27 5.95 -7.15
N VAL A 93 -3.86 6.88 -6.29
CA VAL A 93 -3.87 6.65 -4.85
C VAL A 93 -5.30 6.85 -4.38
N ASP A 94 -5.94 5.78 -3.92
CA ASP A 94 -7.32 5.82 -3.42
C ASP A 94 -7.32 6.38 -1.98
N TYR A 95 -6.44 5.84 -1.13
CA TYR A 95 -6.12 6.45 0.15
C TYR A 95 -4.75 6.00 0.66
N ILE A 96 -4.17 6.82 1.54
CA ILE A 96 -3.13 6.41 2.50
C ILE A 96 -3.56 7.00 3.85
N SER A 97 -3.66 6.15 4.86
CA SER A 97 -4.28 6.49 6.14
C SER A 97 -3.41 6.03 7.30
N LEU A 98 -3.50 6.79 8.39
CA LEU A 98 -2.89 6.50 9.68
C LEU A 98 -4.01 6.43 10.74
N ALA A 99 -4.13 5.28 11.39
CA ALA A 99 -5.21 4.99 12.32
C ALA A 99 -4.72 4.44 13.66
N ASP A 100 -5.51 4.68 14.69
CA ASP A 100 -5.34 4.06 16.00
C ASP A 100 -5.58 2.54 15.92
N PRO A 101 -4.72 1.70 16.53
CA PRO A 101 -4.80 0.25 16.34
C PRO A 101 -5.98 -0.42 17.03
N ASP A 102 -6.62 0.24 18.00
CA ASP A 102 -7.75 -0.34 18.72
C ASP A 102 -9.09 0.16 18.16
N SER A 103 -9.21 1.47 17.96
CA SER A 103 -10.46 2.09 17.50
C SER A 103 -10.60 2.12 15.99
N MET A 104 -9.52 1.90 15.24
CA MET A 104 -9.44 2.03 13.79
C MET A 104 -9.80 3.43 13.25
N GLN A 105 -9.92 4.42 14.14
CA GLN A 105 -10.17 5.80 13.76
C GLN A 105 -8.88 6.48 13.31
N GLU A 106 -9.00 7.38 12.34
CA GLU A 106 -7.86 8.16 11.88
C GLU A 106 -7.35 9.07 12.97
N ILE A 107 -6.02 9.12 13.09
CA ILE A 107 -5.32 9.94 14.08
C ILE A 107 -4.41 10.95 13.39
N ASN A 108 -4.22 12.09 14.05
CA ASN A 108 -3.31 13.14 13.61
C ASN A 108 -1.91 12.98 14.20
N THR A 109 -1.78 12.28 15.33
CA THR A 109 -0.51 12.11 16.03
C THR A 109 -0.43 10.70 16.59
N VAL A 110 0.70 10.02 16.37
CA VAL A 110 0.97 8.69 16.91
C VAL A 110 1.37 8.78 18.38
N VAL A 111 0.71 8.00 19.24
CA VAL A 111 1.17 7.80 20.63
C VAL A 111 2.31 6.78 20.61
N PRO A 112 3.56 7.14 20.97
CA PRO A 112 4.72 6.26 20.76
C PRO A 112 4.62 4.92 21.49
N THR A 113 3.98 4.88 22.66
CA THR A 113 3.79 3.65 23.44
C THR A 113 2.72 2.72 22.85
N LYS A 114 1.91 3.20 21.91
CA LYS A 114 0.83 2.47 21.27
C LYS A 114 1.16 2.10 19.81
N GLY A 115 1.89 2.96 19.12
CA GLY A 115 2.09 2.83 17.68
C GLY A 115 0.82 3.20 16.90
N ALA A 116 0.71 2.73 15.66
CA ALA A 116 -0.39 3.03 14.76
C ALA A 116 -0.54 1.98 13.64
N ILE A 117 -1.66 2.02 12.92
CA ILE A 117 -1.86 1.26 11.70
C ILE A 117 -1.71 2.20 10.51
N LEU A 118 -0.73 1.92 9.66
CA LEU A 118 -0.59 2.56 8.37
C LEU A 118 -1.26 1.67 7.32
N SER A 119 -2.19 2.21 6.53
CA SER A 119 -2.88 1.47 5.47
C SER A 119 -2.93 2.27 4.18
N GLY A 120 -2.93 1.60 3.04
CA GLY A 120 -3.10 2.28 1.77
C GLY A 120 -3.79 1.42 0.72
N ALA A 121 -4.37 2.10 -0.26
CA ALA A 121 -4.92 1.48 -1.45
C ALA A 121 -4.51 2.26 -2.70
N VAL A 122 -4.09 1.53 -3.72
CA VAL A 122 -3.83 2.09 -5.06
C VAL A 122 -4.64 1.35 -6.10
N LYS A 123 -5.16 2.08 -7.07
CA LYS A 123 -5.86 1.52 -8.22
C LYS A 123 -4.94 1.60 -9.43
N MET A 124 -4.36 0.46 -9.81
CA MET A 124 -3.61 0.32 -11.05
C MET A 124 -4.59 0.42 -12.21
N LEU A 125 -4.39 1.40 -13.10
CA LEU A 125 -5.26 1.56 -14.26
C LEU A 125 -4.93 0.50 -15.33
N PRO A 126 -5.84 0.24 -16.29
CA PRO A 126 -5.50 -0.54 -17.46
C PRO A 126 -4.31 0.06 -18.21
N VAL A 127 -3.55 -0.79 -18.90
CA VAL A 127 -2.51 -0.35 -19.82
C VAL A 127 -3.15 0.50 -20.92
N GLU A 128 -2.57 1.66 -21.21
CA GLU A 128 -3.11 2.60 -22.20
C GLU A 128 -2.89 2.12 -23.65
N GLU A 129 -1.65 1.77 -24.01
CA GLU A 129 -1.29 1.17 -25.30
C GLU A 129 -0.61 -0.18 -25.08
N PRO A 130 -1.36 -1.29 -25.19
CA PRO A 130 -0.81 -2.63 -25.19
C PRO A 130 0.03 -2.92 -26.43
N GLN A 131 1.16 -3.60 -26.26
CA GLN A 131 1.95 -4.13 -27.37
C GLN A 131 1.45 -5.51 -27.81
N PRO A 132 1.64 -5.91 -29.08
CA PRO A 132 1.27 -7.24 -29.55
C PRO A 132 1.96 -8.34 -28.72
N GLY A 133 1.16 -9.23 -28.11
CA GLY A 133 1.66 -10.32 -27.27
C GLY A 133 2.07 -9.91 -25.85
N GLU A 134 1.83 -8.66 -25.44
CA GLU A 134 2.09 -8.21 -24.08
C GLU A 134 1.20 -8.95 -23.06
N ASP A 135 1.80 -9.39 -21.95
CA ASP A 135 1.05 -9.92 -20.81
C ASP A 135 0.35 -8.77 -20.06
N LEU A 136 -0.95 -8.64 -20.32
CA LEU A 136 -1.83 -7.69 -19.63
C LEU A 136 -2.39 -8.23 -18.32
N GLY A 137 -2.11 -9.50 -17.98
CA GLY A 137 -2.73 -10.22 -16.88
C GLY A 137 -4.08 -10.82 -17.25
N HIS A 138 -4.71 -11.47 -16.27
CA HIS A 138 -5.98 -12.16 -16.47
C HIS A 138 -7.12 -11.20 -16.88
N SER A 139 -8.11 -11.73 -17.60
CA SER A 139 -9.31 -10.99 -18.04
C SER A 139 -9.03 -9.70 -18.83
N GLY A 140 -7.91 -9.65 -19.57
CA GLY A 140 -7.55 -8.48 -20.38
C GLY A 140 -7.04 -7.30 -19.57
N GLY A 141 -6.67 -7.52 -18.30
CA GLY A 141 -6.02 -6.52 -17.47
C GLY A 141 -6.92 -5.36 -17.04
N PRO A 142 -8.05 -5.62 -16.36
CA PRO A 142 -8.90 -4.56 -15.84
C PRO A 142 -8.17 -3.69 -14.81
N SER A 143 -8.78 -2.60 -14.36
CA SER A 143 -8.23 -1.83 -13.24
C SER A 143 -8.13 -2.71 -11.99
N VAL A 144 -6.98 -2.69 -11.32
CA VAL A 144 -6.71 -3.53 -10.15
C VAL A 144 -6.54 -2.66 -8.92
N ARG A 145 -7.44 -2.79 -7.95
CA ARG A 145 -7.31 -2.13 -6.65
C ARG A 145 -6.50 -3.00 -5.70
N LEU A 146 -5.30 -2.54 -5.36
CA LEU A 146 -4.39 -3.15 -4.41
C LEU A 146 -4.57 -2.49 -3.06
N ILE A 147 -4.43 -3.28 -1.99
CA ILE A 147 -4.43 -2.81 -0.60
C ILE A 147 -3.21 -3.37 0.10
N ASP A 148 -2.71 -2.63 1.07
CA ASP A 148 -1.61 -3.05 1.91
C ASP A 148 -1.63 -2.26 3.23
N ASN A 149 -1.01 -2.80 4.26
CA ASN A 149 -0.90 -2.18 5.56
C ASN A 149 0.41 -2.56 6.27
N ILE A 150 0.86 -1.67 7.15
CA ILE A 150 2.01 -1.85 8.04
C ILE A 150 1.57 -1.44 9.45
N ILE A 151 1.90 -2.27 10.44
CA ILE A 151 1.70 -1.94 11.85
C ILE A 151 2.95 -1.20 12.33
N LEU A 152 2.81 0.10 12.61
CA LEU A 152 3.84 0.88 13.28
C LEU A 152 3.88 0.44 14.73
N LYS A 153 4.91 -0.31 15.11
CA LYS A 153 5.06 -0.85 16.47
C LYS A 153 5.34 0.28 17.46
N PRO A 154 4.97 0.11 18.75
CA PRO A 154 5.39 1.02 19.80
C PRO A 154 6.90 1.31 19.75
N ASN A 155 7.25 2.59 19.83
CA ASN A 155 8.63 3.07 19.85
C ASN A 155 8.88 3.81 21.18
N THR A 156 9.34 3.08 22.18
CA THR A 156 9.82 3.62 23.46
C THR A 156 11.31 3.90 23.35
N GLN A 157 11.70 4.91 22.59
CA GLN A 157 12.99 5.56 22.76
C GLN A 157 12.95 6.51 23.96
#